data_AF-K0VD88-F1
#
_entry.id   AF-K0VD88-F1
#
_cell.length_a   1.000
_cell.length_b   1.000
_cell.length_c   1.000
_cell.angle_alpha   90.00
_cell.angle_beta   90.00
_cell.angle_gamma   90.00
#
_symmetry.space_group_name_H-M   'P 1'
#
loop_
_entity.id
_entity.type
_entity.pdbx_description
1 polymer ?
#
loop_
_entity_poly.entity_id
_entity_poly.type
_entity_poly.pdbx_seq_one_letter_code
_entity_poly.pdbx_strand_id
1 'polypeptide(L)'
;MRATYAVATDAPEYAGTTYTLNDLDDGSVLIFLEYPDGSAVDAGYLYAEEVADLSENELLAEIDQALSDGQLPPRGEIVSSS
;
A
#
# COMPACT_ATOMS: atom_id res chain seq x y z
N MET A 1 8.61 -3.93 -7.08
CA MET A 1 8.48 -3.08 -5.89
C MET A 1 8.60 -1.64 -6.30
N ARG A 2 7.62 -0.84 -5.92
CA ARG A 2 7.52 0.58 -6.22
C ARG A 2 7.96 1.44 -5.05
N ALA A 3 7.30 1.25 -3.91
CA ALA A 3 7.53 2.02 -2.70
C ALA A 3 7.03 1.28 -1.47
N THR A 4 7.58 1.65 -0.32
CA THR A 4 7.16 1.17 1.00
C THR A 4 6.80 2.37 1.86
N TYR A 5 5.67 2.30 2.56
CA TYR A 5 5.15 3.31 3.47
C TYR A 5 5.01 2.76 4.87
N ALA A 6 5.20 3.60 5.88
CA ALA A 6 4.82 3.24 7.24
C ALA A 6 3.30 3.11 7.35
N VAL A 7 2.80 2.41 8.36
CA VAL A 7 1.38 2.50 8.75
C VAL A 7 1.19 3.68 9.71
N ALA A 8 0.24 4.57 9.43
CA ALA A 8 -0.05 5.74 10.26
C ALA A 8 -1.14 5.44 11.31
N THR A 9 -0.79 4.67 12.33
CA THR A 9 -1.68 4.37 13.46
C THR A 9 -0.92 4.21 14.77
N ASP A 10 -1.56 4.56 15.88
CA ASP A 10 -1.06 4.31 17.24
C ASP A 10 -1.48 2.91 17.78
N ALA A 11 -2.25 2.16 16.99
CA ALA A 11 -2.72 0.84 17.38
C ALA A 11 -1.55 -0.16 17.46
N PRO A 12 -1.31 -0.79 18.64
CA PRO A 12 -0.11 -1.57 18.91
C PRO A 12 0.03 -2.81 18.02
N GLU A 13 -1.06 -3.34 17.48
CA GLU A 13 -1.05 -4.47 16.55
C GLU A 13 -0.40 -4.16 15.20
N TYR A 14 -0.26 -2.87 14.84
CA TYR A 14 0.42 -2.42 13.62
C TYR A 14 1.80 -1.79 13.92
N ALA A 15 2.32 -1.92 15.14
CA ALA A 15 3.59 -1.31 15.50
C ALA A 15 4.72 -1.83 14.60
N GLY A 16 5.39 -0.90 13.89
CA GLY A 16 6.46 -1.23 12.94
C GLY A 16 5.99 -1.91 11.65
N THR A 17 4.69 -1.96 11.40
CA THR A 17 4.10 -2.53 10.17
C THR A 17 4.24 -1.53 9.01
N THR A 18 4.40 -2.04 7.80
CA THR A 18 4.55 -1.25 6.58
C THR A 18 3.59 -1.68 5.49
N TYR A 19 3.24 -0.74 4.61
CA TYR A 19 2.61 -1.04 3.32
C TYR A 19 3.68 -1.12 2.23
N THR A 20 3.69 -2.21 1.47
CA THR A 20 4.57 -2.38 0.31
C THR A 20 3.73 -2.40 -0.97
N LEU A 21 4.05 -1.49 -1.88
CA LEU A 21 3.42 -1.37 -3.19
C LEU A 21 4.26 -2.10 -4.23
N ASN A 22 3.63 -3.00 -4.98
CA ASN A 22 4.28 -3.76 -6.05
C ASN A 22 3.53 -3.55 -7.37
N ASP A 23 4.19 -2.89 -8.32
CA ASP A 23 3.77 -2.96 -9.72
C ASP A 23 3.99 -4.39 -10.25
N LEU A 24 2.96 -4.95 -10.86
CA LEU A 24 2.99 -6.25 -11.52
C LEU A 24 3.27 -6.09 -13.03
N ASP A 25 3.66 -7.18 -13.70
CA ASP A 25 4.03 -7.17 -15.12
C ASP A 25 2.87 -6.76 -16.06
N ASP A 26 1.62 -6.88 -15.61
CA ASP A 26 0.43 -6.47 -16.34
C ASP A 26 0.04 -5.00 -16.11
N GLY A 27 0.79 -4.26 -15.29
CA GLY A 27 0.56 -2.86 -14.94
C GLY A 27 -0.38 -2.64 -13.75
N SER A 28 -0.89 -3.72 -13.13
CA SER A 28 -1.64 -3.61 -11.87
C SER A 28 -0.72 -3.31 -10.68
N VAL A 29 -1.31 -2.86 -9.58
CA VAL A 29 -0.60 -2.58 -8.33
C VAL A 29 -1.16 -3.44 -7.21
N LEU A 30 -0.31 -4.26 -6.61
CA LEU A 30 -0.63 -5.06 -5.43
C LEU A 30 -0.08 -4.39 -4.17
N ILE A 31 -0.90 -4.33 -3.13
CA ILE A 31 -0.61 -3.67 -1.85
C ILE A 31 -0.50 -4.77 -0.79
N PHE A 32 0.65 -4.86 -0.14
CA PHE A 32 0.85 -5.77 0.98
C PHE A 32 0.97 -4.99 2.29
N LEU A 33 0.35 -5.50 3.36
CA LEU A 33 0.61 -5.07 4.72
C LEU A 33 1.60 -6.07 5.35
N GLU A 34 2.81 -5.61 5.64
CA GLU A 34 3.93 -6.42 6.12
C GLU A 34 4.23 -6.10 7.60
N TYR A 35 4.21 -7.12 8.44
CA TYR A 35 4.46 -7.02 9.88
C TYR A 35 5.95 -7.23 10.20
N PRO A 36 6.44 -6.73 11.35
CA PRO A 36 7.85 -6.87 11.75
C PRO A 36 8.35 -8.32 11.91
N ASP A 37 7.43 -9.27 12.10
CA ASP A 37 7.75 -10.69 12.18
C ASP A 37 7.96 -11.36 10.81
N GLY A 38 7.81 -10.58 9.72
CA GLY A 38 7.95 -11.03 8.35
C GLY A 38 6.67 -11.64 7.74
N SER A 39 5.57 -11.67 8.50
CA SER A 39 4.26 -12.03 7.94
C SER A 39 3.72 -10.90 7.07
N ALA A 40 2.97 -11.25 6.02
CA ALA A 40 2.35 -10.30 5.11
C ALA A 40 0.93 -10.73 4.78
N VAL A 41 0.03 -9.76 4.64
CA VAL A 41 -1.34 -9.96 4.17
C VAL A 41 -1.61 -9.11 2.94
N ASP A 42 -2.50 -9.61 2.08
CA ASP A 42 -3.03 -8.82 0.98
C ASP A 42 -3.90 -7.68 1.54
N ALA A 43 -3.49 -6.45 1.25
CA ALA A 43 -4.13 -5.23 1.74
C ALA A 43 -4.92 -4.50 0.65
N GLY A 44 -4.82 -4.94 -0.61
CA GLY A 44 -5.52 -4.31 -1.72
C GLY A 44 -4.88 -4.60 -3.07
N TYR A 45 -5.70 -4.49 -4.11
CA TYR A 45 -5.31 -4.71 -5.50
C TYR A 45 -5.98 -3.66 -6.38
N LEU A 46 -5.17 -2.97 -7.20
CA LEU A 46 -5.64 -2.00 -8.19
C LEU A 46 -5.36 -2.54 -9.58
N TYR A 47 -6.39 -2.64 -10.41
CA TYR A 47 -6.28 -3.16 -11.77
C TYR A 47 -5.53 -2.18 -12.67
N ALA A 48 -4.86 -2.71 -13.69
CA ALA A 48 -4.07 -1.91 -14.63
C ALA A 48 -4.90 -0.80 -15.28
N GLU A 49 -6.15 -1.07 -15.64
CA GLU A 49 -7.06 -0.08 -16.22
C GLU A 49 -7.46 1.05 -15.27
N GLU A 50 -7.36 0.83 -13.95
CA GLU A 50 -7.69 1.84 -12.94
C GLU A 50 -6.51 2.80 -12.73
N VAL A 51 -5.29 2.33 -12.96
CA VAL A 51 -4.06 3.07 -12.60
C VAL A 51 -3.26 3.58 -13.80
N ALA A 52 -3.52 3.11 -15.02
CA ALA A 52 -2.70 3.36 -16.21
C ALA A 52 -2.48 4.85 -16.54
N ASP A 53 -3.47 5.69 -16.29
CA ASP A 53 -3.44 7.13 -16.62
C ASP A 53 -3.36 8.03 -15.39
N LEU A 54 -3.20 7.46 -14.20
CA LEU A 54 -3.13 8.23 -12.96
C LEU A 54 -1.76 8.88 -12.80
N SER A 55 -1.77 10.15 -12.38
CA SER A 55 -0.58 10.74 -11.79
C SER A 55 -0.21 10.02 -10.50
N GLU A 56 1.03 10.21 -10.03
CA GLU A 56 1.47 9.62 -8.76
C GLU A 56 0.56 9.99 -7.59
N ASN A 57 0.10 11.24 -7.52
CA ASN A 57 -0.78 11.69 -6.43
C ASN A 57 -2.19 11.09 -6.53
N GLU A 58 -2.71 10.89 -7.75
CA GLU A 58 -4.00 10.21 -7.95
C GLU A 58 -3.91 8.74 -7.59
N LEU A 59 -2.83 8.05 -7.98
CA LEU A 59 -2.62 6.67 -7.57
C LEU A 59 -2.55 6.54 -6.04
N LEU A 60 -1.83 7.43 -5.37
CA LEU A 60 -1.75 7.41 -3.92
C LEU A 60 -3.13 7.61 -3.26
N ALA A 61 -4.02 8.38 -3.87
CA ALA A 61 -5.40 8.52 -3.41
C ALA A 61 -6.21 7.23 -3.61
N GLU A 62 -6.05 6.53 -4.74
CA GLU A 62 -6.69 5.22 -4.97
C GLU A 62 -6.18 4.16 -3.99
N ILE A 63 -4.88 4.18 -3.67
CA ILE A 63 -4.31 3.31 -2.62
C ILE A 63 -4.95 3.62 -1.26
N ASP A 64 -5.05 4.90 -0.88
CA ASP A 64 -5.67 5.30 0.39
C ASP A 64 -7.14 4.86 0.47
N GLN A 65 -7.85 4.94 -0.66
CA GLN A 65 -9.24 4.46 -0.77
C GLN A 65 -9.31 2.94 -0.60
N ALA A 66 -8.45 2.17 -1.29
CA ALA A 66 -8.40 0.71 -1.16
C ALA A 66 -8.11 0.26 0.28
N LEU A 67 -7.17 0.92 0.97
CA LEU A 67 -6.87 0.66 2.38
C LEU A 67 -8.09 0.96 3.27
N SER A 68 -8.75 2.10 3.05
CA SER A 68 -9.96 2.47 3.77
C SER A 68 -11.10 1.47 3.57
N ASP A 69 -11.31 0.99 2.34
CA ASP A 69 -12.33 -0.02 2.01
C ASP A 69 -12.00 -1.38 2.62
N GLY A 70 -10.72 -1.72 2.73
CA GLY A 70 -10.22 -2.87 3.48
C GLY A 70 -10.31 -2.72 5.00
N GLN A 71 -10.81 -1.59 5.51
CA GLN A 71 -10.84 -1.22 6.93
C GLN A 71 -9.44 -1.25 7.58
N LEU A 72 -8.42 -0.97 6.79
CA LEU A 72 -7.03 -0.93 7.21
C LEU A 72 -6.63 0.50 7.66
N PRO A 73 -5.63 0.62 8.54
CA PRO A 73 -5.11 1.93 8.92
C PRO A 73 -4.52 2.68 7.72
N PRO A 74 -4.52 4.03 7.72
CA PRO A 74 -3.99 4.80 6.61
C PRO A 74 -2.48 4.59 6.45
N ARG A 75 -1.97 4.81 5.23
CA ARG A 75 -0.53 4.87 5.01
C ARG A 75 0.05 6.14 5.64
N GLY A 76 1.29 6.02 6.10
CA GLY A 76 2.09 7.10 6.67
C GLY A 76 3.14 7.60 5.69
N GLU A 77 4.26 8.03 6.24
CA GLU A 77 5.39 8.53 5.46
C GLU A 77 6.05 7.42 4.63
N ILE A 78 6.71 7.84 3.55
CA ILE A 78 7.48 6.94 2.71
C ILE A 78 8.73 6.48 3.47
N VAL A 79 8.94 5.16 3.50
CA VAL A 79 10.12 4.51 4.09
C VAL A 79 11.18 4.27 3.03
N SER A 80 10.77 3.83 1.85
CA SER A 80 11.66 3.58 0.71
C SER A 80 10.90 3.72 -0.61
N SER A 81 11.59 4.16 -1.66
CA SER A 81 11.13 4.13 -3.05
C SER A 81 12.21 3.52 -3.94
N SER A 82 11.80 2.85 -5.02
CA SER A 82 12.70 2.35 -6.07
C SER A 82 12.83 3.34 -7.23
#